data_AF-A0A4S1FRS1-F1
#
_entry.id   AF-A0A4S1FRS1-F1
#
_cell.length_a   1.000
_cell.length_b   1.000
_cell.length_c   1.000
_cell.angle_alpha   90.00
_cell.angle_beta   90.00
_cell.angle_gamma   90.00
#
_symmetry.space_group_name_H-M   'P 1'
#
loop_
_entity.id
_entity.type
_entity.pdbx_description
1 polymer ?
#
loop_
_entity_poly.entity_id
_entity_poly.type
_entity_poly.pdbx_seq_one_letter_code
_entity_poly.pdbx_strand_id
1 'polypeptide(L)'
;FANAMLKGVLPSGEHFYPAFPYASYARMKPADIADLYAFMKTLPAVAGKAPGHKLSFPFNIRRGIGLWKLLYLSPEPVIALPDGAPANVLAGRYLVE
;
A
#
# COMPACT_ATOMS: atom_id res chain seq x y z
N PHE A 1 4.31 7.53 5.54
CA PHE A 1 3.41 6.38 5.76
C PHE A 1 2.47 6.17 4.57
N ALA A 2 1.60 7.13 4.23
CA ALA A 2 0.63 6.99 3.14
C ALA A 2 1.24 6.61 1.78
N ASN A 3 2.33 7.26 1.33
CA ASN A 3 3.01 6.89 0.08
C ASN A 3 3.52 5.44 0.08
N ALA A 4 3.96 4.90 1.22
CA ALA A 4 4.37 3.52 1.32
C ALA A 4 3.16 2.59 1.15
N MET A 5 2.11 2.81 1.93
CA MET A 5 0.89 1.99 1.96
C MET A 5 0.12 2.04 0.62
N LEU A 6 -0.14 3.23 0.10
CA LEU A 6 -1.01 3.41 -1.07
C LEU A 6 -0.27 3.29 -2.41
N LYS A 7 1.02 3.66 -2.44
CA LYS A 7 1.78 3.80 -3.70
C LYS A 7 3.00 2.90 -3.78
N GLY A 8 3.39 2.24 -2.69
CA GLY A 8 4.64 1.48 -2.63
C GLY A 8 5.85 2.37 -2.92
N VAL A 9 5.94 3.53 -2.26
CA VAL A 9 7.02 4.51 -2.46
C VAL A 9 7.68 4.89 -1.12
N LEU A 10 9.01 4.83 -1.09
CA LEU A 10 9.86 5.29 0.00
C LEU A 10 9.79 6.82 0.14
N PRO A 11 10.10 7.39 1.32
CA PRO A 11 10.26 8.84 1.46
C PRO A 11 11.29 9.44 0.49
N SER A 12 12.30 8.66 0.07
CA SER A 12 13.29 9.05 -0.95
C SER A 12 12.76 9.05 -2.40
N GLY A 13 11.53 8.59 -2.63
CA GLY A 13 10.91 8.48 -3.97
C GLY A 13 11.12 7.13 -4.66
N GLU A 14 11.98 6.26 -4.11
CA GLU A 14 12.22 4.91 -4.65
C GLU A 14 11.00 4.00 -4.51
N HIS A 15 10.79 3.10 -5.48
CA HIS A 15 9.69 2.15 -5.46
C HIS A 15 10.00 0.94 -4.57
N PHE A 16 9.02 0.51 -3.77
CA PHE A 16 9.07 -0.77 -3.08
C PHE A 16 8.80 -1.94 -4.03
N TYR A 17 9.52 -3.04 -3.82
CA TYR A 17 9.08 -4.34 -4.33
C TYR A 17 7.79 -4.76 -3.60
N PRO A 18 6.89 -5.52 -4.25
CA PRO A 18 5.60 -5.91 -3.68
C PRO A 18 5.69 -6.90 -2.51
N ALA A 19 6.90 -7.25 -2.05
CA ALA A 19 7.11 -7.88 -0.75
C ALA A 19 6.63 -6.97 0.40
N PHE A 20 6.65 -5.64 0.21
CA PHE A 20 5.79 -4.75 0.97
C PHE A 20 4.42 -4.73 0.28
N PRO A 21 3.33 -5.22 0.90
CA PRO A 21 2.09 -5.55 0.21
C PRO A 21 1.19 -4.32 -0.07
N TYR A 22 1.76 -3.25 -0.61
CA TYR A 22 1.03 -2.00 -0.91
C TYR A 22 -0.13 -2.19 -1.91
N ALA A 23 -0.07 -3.20 -2.77
CA ALA A 23 -1.15 -3.49 -3.72
C ALA A 23 -2.46 -3.91 -3.04
N SER A 24 -2.37 -4.51 -1.84
CA SER A 24 -3.52 -4.89 -1.01
C SER A 24 -4.12 -3.72 -0.24
N TYR A 25 -3.43 -2.56 -0.20
CA TYR A 25 -3.86 -1.39 0.55
C TYR A 25 -4.14 -0.19 -0.34
N ALA A 26 -3.92 -0.29 -1.65
CA ALA A 26 -4.02 0.82 -2.60
C ALA A 26 -5.41 1.47 -2.64
N ARG A 27 -6.44 0.73 -2.22
CA ARG A 27 -7.86 1.14 -2.20
C ARG A 27 -8.34 1.64 -0.83
N MET A 28 -7.47 1.59 0.19
CA MET A 28 -7.81 2.12 1.50
C MET A 28 -8.06 3.62 1.45
N LYS A 29 -9.04 4.08 2.23
CA LYS A 29 -9.35 5.50 2.34
C LYS A 29 -8.17 6.24 2.99
N PRO A 30 -7.84 7.47 2.54
CA PRO A 30 -6.79 8.27 3.16
C PRO A 30 -6.99 8.50 4.66
N ALA A 31 -8.24 8.61 5.12
CA ALA A 31 -8.59 8.75 6.53
C ALA A 31 -8.18 7.51 7.34
N ASP A 32 -8.52 6.31 6.87
CA ASP A 32 -8.18 5.06 7.57
C ASP A 32 -6.65 4.83 7.62
N ILE A 33 -5.93 5.25 6.58
CA ILE A 33 -4.45 5.27 6.59
C ILE A 33 -3.89 6.26 7.62
N ALA A 34 -4.52 7.42 7.78
CA ALA A 34 -4.13 8.40 8.78
C ALA A 34 -4.40 7.90 10.21
N ASP A 35 -5.55 7.26 10.43
CA ASP A 35 -5.91 6.65 11.72
C ASP A 35 -4.97 5.51 12.08
N LEU A 36 -4.63 4.65 11.10
CA LEU A 36 -3.63 3.59 11.29
C LEU A 36 -2.26 4.18 11.65
N TYR A 37 -1.85 5.26 10.97
CA TYR A 37 -0.59 5.94 11.28
C TYR A 37 -0.62 6.54 12.70
N ALA A 38 -1.70 7.19 13.09
CA ALA A 38 -1.88 7.74 14.42
C ALA A 38 -1.82 6.64 15.49
N PHE A 39 -2.49 5.51 15.26
CA PHE A 39 -2.42 4.34 16.14
C PHE A 39 -1.00 3.79 16.26
N MET A 40 -0.30 3.60 15.14
CA MET A 40 1.10 3.11 15.14
C MET A 40 2.03 4.03 15.93
N LYS A 41 1.73 5.34 16.00
CA LYS A 41 2.50 6.32 16.77
C LYS A 41 2.29 6.22 18.29
N THR A 42 1.26 5.53 18.77
CA THR A 42 1.03 5.30 20.21
C THR A 42 1.78 4.09 20.75
N LEU A 43 2.22 3.19 19.87
CA LEU A 43 2.89 1.96 20.25
C LEU A 43 4.33 2.22 20.71
N PRO A 44 4.84 1.45 21.70
CA PRO A 44 6.23 1.54 22.11
C PRO A 44 7.16 1.16 20.96
N ALA A 45 8.28 1.88 20.84
CA ALA A 45 9.30 1.56 19.85
C ALA A 45 9.94 0.20 20.17
N VAL A 46 10.03 -0.67 19.16
CA VAL A 46 10.81 -1.91 19.27
C VAL A 46 12.29 -1.56 19.17
N ALA A 47 13.11 -2.10 20.07
CA ALA A 47 14.55 -1.93 20.04
C ALA A 47 15.17 -2.66 18.83
N GLY A 48 16.16 -2.04 18.21
CA GLY A 48 16.90 -2.62 17.09
C GLY A 48 16.67 -1.88 15.76
N LYS A 49 17.44 -2.28 14.75
CA LYS A 49 17.37 -1.73 13.39
C LYS A 49 17.11 -2.87 12.43
N ALA A 50 16.07 -2.75 11.62
CA ALA A 50 15.83 -3.70 10.53
C ALA A 50 17.07 -3.77 9.62
N PRO A 51 17.53 -4.97 9.22
CA PRO A 51 18.68 -5.10 8.35
C PRO A 51 18.45 -4.33 7.05
N GLY A 52 19.51 -3.75 6.52
CA GLY A 52 19.45 -3.05 5.24
C GLY A 52 19.05 -4.02 4.13
N HIS A 53 18.18 -3.56 3.24
CA HIS A 53 17.80 -4.32 2.06
C HIS A 53 18.79 -4.04 0.91
N LYS A 54 19.62 -5.02 0.57
CA LYS A 54 20.54 -4.95 -0.57
C LYS A 54 20.12 -5.96 -1.63
N LEU A 55 19.82 -5.47 -2.83
CA LEU A 55 19.58 -6.32 -4.00
C LEU A 55 20.76 -6.20 -4.95
N SER A 56 21.15 -7.33 -5.52
CA SER A 56 22.16 -7.37 -6.58
C SER A 56 21.57 -6.85 -7.89
N PHE A 57 22.46 -6.43 -8.79
CA PHE A 57 22.08 -6.15 -10.16
C PHE A 57 21.43 -7.39 -10.81
N PRO A 58 20.36 -7.22 -11.63
CA PRO A 58 19.74 -5.96 -12.05
C PRO A 58 18.62 -5.44 -11.11
N PHE A 59 18.31 -6.15 -10.04
CA PHE A 59 17.15 -5.88 -9.17
C PHE A 59 17.31 -4.63 -8.29
N ASN A 60 18.52 -4.06 -8.20
CA ASN A 60 18.72 -2.73 -7.61
C ASN A 60 18.12 -1.59 -8.47
N ILE A 61 17.84 -1.83 -9.76
CA ILE A 61 17.23 -0.84 -10.65
C ILE A 61 15.70 -0.93 -10.53
N ARG A 62 15.13 -0.10 -9.67
CA ARG A 62 13.70 -0.14 -9.31
C ARG A 62 12.75 0.51 -10.34
N ARG A 63 13.27 1.08 -11.43
CA ARG A 63 12.45 1.77 -12.46
C ARG A 63 11.43 0.84 -13.12
N GLY A 64 11.78 -0.43 -13.32
CA GLY A 64 10.86 -1.44 -13.86
C GLY A 64 9.61 -1.63 -12.99
N ILE A 65 9.75 -1.51 -11.66
CA ILE A 65 8.61 -1.57 -10.73
C ILE A 65 7.69 -0.36 -10.90
N GLY A 66 8.25 0.82 -11.20
CA GLY A 66 7.46 2.00 -11.52
C GLY A 66 6.57 1.77 -12.74
N LEU A 67 7.14 1.21 -13.81
CA LEU A 67 6.39 0.87 -15.02
C LEU A 67 5.33 -0.21 -14.75
N TRP A 68 5.67 -1.24 -13.98
CA TRP A 68 4.70 -2.26 -13.58
C TRP A 68 3.53 -1.65 -12.78
N LYS A 69 3.82 -0.79 -11.80
CA LYS A 69 2.77 -0.11 -11.03
C LYS A 69 1.88 0.76 -11.90
N LEU A 70 2.44 1.44 -12.90
CA LEU A 70 1.64 2.24 -13.84
C LEU A 70 0.60 1.38 -14.58
N LEU A 71 0.93 0.13 -14.88
CA LEU A 71 0.04 -0.79 -15.61
C LEU A 71 -0.92 -1.55 -14.70
N TYR A 72 -0.54 -1.84 -13.45
CA TYR A 72 -1.23 -2.83 -12.61
C TYR A 72 -1.65 -2.34 -11.22
N LEU A 73 -1.16 -1.20 -10.74
CA LEU A 73 -1.57 -0.64 -9.45
C LEU A 73 -2.74 0.33 -9.66
N SER A 74 -3.92 -0.07 -9.20
CA SER A 74 -5.13 0.76 -9.29
C SER A 74 -5.71 1.05 -7.90
N PRO A 75 -6.12 2.30 -7.62
CA PRO A 75 -6.88 2.64 -6.42
C PRO A 75 -8.39 2.34 -6.56
N GLU A 76 -8.85 1.90 -7.74
CA GLU A 76 -10.26 1.64 -8.00
C GLU A 76 -10.69 0.25 -7.52
N PRO A 77 -11.95 0.11 -7.05
CA PRO A 77 -12.54 -1.18 -6.73
C PRO A 77 -12.38 -2.20 -7.86
N VAL A 78 -12.13 -3.45 -7.50
CA VAL A 78 -12.02 -4.55 -8.48
C VAL A 78 -13.41 -4.99 -8.94
N ILE A 79 -14.35 -5.11 -8.00
CA ILE A 79 -15.72 -5.52 -8.28
C ILE A 79 -16.64 -4.31 -8.40
N ALA A 80 -17.26 -4.17 -9.56
CA ALA A 80 -18.39 -3.26 -9.75
C ALA A 80 -19.62 -3.83 -9.03
N LEU A 81 -20.23 -3.02 -8.19
CA LEU A 81 -21.48 -3.35 -7.51
C LEU A 81 -22.62 -2.58 -8.19
N PRO A 82 -23.84 -3.14 -8.24
CA PRO A 82 -24.99 -2.43 -8.78
C PRO A 82 -25.32 -1.18 -7.94
N ASP A 83 -25.93 -0.20 -8.58
CA ASP A 83 -26.43 0.99 -7.91
C ASP A 83 -27.44 0.60 -6.82
N GLY A 84 -27.30 1.21 -5.64
CA GLY A 84 -28.13 0.86 -4.48
C GLY A 84 -27.71 -0.41 -3.73
N ALA A 85 -26.50 -0.93 -3.97
CA ALA A 85 -25.96 -2.03 -3.18
C ALA A 85 -26.07 -1.76 -1.67
N PRO A 86 -26.54 -2.73 -0.86
CA PRO A 86 -26.68 -2.55 0.58
C PRO A 86 -25.37 -2.12 1.26
N ALA A 87 -25.48 -1.32 2.31
CA ALA A 87 -24.31 -0.73 2.99
C ALA A 87 -23.31 -1.78 3.51
N ASN A 88 -23.79 -2.94 3.98
CA ASN A 88 -22.94 -4.05 4.42
C ASN A 88 -22.15 -4.68 3.27
N VAL A 89 -22.69 -4.70 2.05
CA VAL A 89 -21.98 -5.19 0.86
C VAL A 89 -20.89 -4.20 0.44
N LEU A 90 -21.18 -2.89 0.48
CA LEU A 90 -20.18 -1.85 0.23
C LEU A 90 -19.03 -1.92 1.25
N ALA A 91 -19.35 -2.13 2.53
CA ALA A 91 -18.36 -2.32 3.59
C ALA A 91 -17.55 -3.61 3.39
N GLY A 92 -18.22 -4.72 3.04
CA GLY A 92 -17.55 -5.98 2.74
C GLY A 92 -16.54 -5.85 1.60
N ARG A 93 -16.92 -5.19 0.50
CA ARG A 93 -16.01 -4.90 -0.62
C ARG A 93 -14.79 -4.11 -0.15
N TYR A 94 -15.01 -3.07 0.66
CA TYR A 94 -13.92 -2.25 1.19
C TYR A 94 -12.93 -3.04 2.06
N LEU A 95 -13.38 -4.07 2.78
CA LEU A 95 -12.52 -4.86 3.66
C LEU A 95 -11.68 -5.91 2.94
N VAL A 96 -12.07 -6.31 1.72
CA VAL A 96 -11.44 -7.41 0.98
C VAL A 96 -10.69 -6.96 -0.29
N GLU A 97 -10.82 -5.69 -0.69
CA GLU A 97 -10.20 -5.12 -1.90
C GLU A 97 -9.07 -4.12 -1.61
#